data_AF-A0A821WI71-F1
#
_entry.id   AF-A0A821WI71-F1
#
_cell.length_a   1.000
_cell.length_b   1.000
_cell.length_c   1.000
_cell.angle_alpha   90.00
_cell.angle_beta   90.00
_cell.angle_gamma   90.00
#
_symmetry.space_group_name_H-M   'P 1'
#
loop_
_entity.id
_entity.type
_entity.pdbx_description
1 polymer ?
#
loop_
_entity_poly.entity_id
_entity_poly.type
_entity_poly.pdbx_seq_one_letter_code
_entity_poly.pdbx_strand_id
1 'polypeptide(L)'
;MTMWGAEEVGLVGSDYHVSQANHSTTEGERLSDYLVNLNYDMQNLPYNISELGGGSDYASFLTAGIVISGLNAGVSDVKTKEERDYYDQMFGQGKGGIAGVTYDHCYHDFCDSLANINPLVHYKLTQAAAYVLEYLGRHDDLRLYLYPQSEIQQLERLLLHKSTRKYNAQTEFYKKN
;
A
#
# COMPACT_ATOMS: atom_id res chain seq x y z
N MET A 1 -2.49 5.85 -14.70
CA MET A 1 -1.12 5.58 -14.21
C MET A 1 -0.50 6.92 -13.84
N THR A 2 0.11 7.03 -12.66
CA THR A 2 0.77 8.26 -12.18
C THR A 2 2.16 7.92 -11.65
N MET A 3 3.04 8.92 -11.59
CA MET A 3 4.37 8.81 -11.00
C MET A 3 4.61 10.07 -10.16
N TRP A 4 4.95 9.90 -8.89
CA TRP A 4 5.06 10.99 -7.93
C TRP A 4 6.51 11.44 -7.77
N GLY A 5 6.73 12.75 -7.75
CA GLY A 5 8.04 13.34 -7.45
C GLY A 5 8.11 13.76 -5.99
N ALA A 6 9.33 13.88 -5.46
CA ALA A 6 9.60 14.41 -4.12
C ALA A 6 8.92 13.62 -2.96
N GLU A 7 8.78 12.30 -3.14
CA GLU A 7 8.31 11.37 -2.11
C GLU A 7 9.26 11.36 -0.90
N GLU A 8 10.56 11.27 -1.15
CA GLU A 8 11.64 11.19 -0.15
C GLU A 8 11.81 12.43 0.75
N VAL A 9 11.17 13.54 0.39
CA VAL A 9 11.16 14.77 1.19
C VAL A 9 9.82 15.01 1.87
N GLY A 10 9.01 13.95 2.00
CA GLY A 10 7.73 13.96 2.70
C GLY A 10 6.53 14.04 1.77
N LEU A 11 6.46 13.15 0.76
CA LEU A 11 5.26 12.91 -0.06
C LEU A 11 4.71 14.13 -0.80
N VAL A 12 5.57 15.12 -1.08
CA VAL A 12 5.15 16.45 -1.56
C VAL A 12 4.34 16.36 -2.86
N GLY A 13 4.74 15.45 -3.77
CA GLY A 13 4.05 15.24 -5.03
C GLY A 13 2.63 14.68 -4.87
N SER A 14 2.46 13.62 -4.08
CA SER A 14 1.15 12.99 -3.85
C SER A 14 0.23 13.88 -3.02
N ASP A 15 0.77 14.57 -2.01
CA ASP A 15 0.02 15.54 -1.20
C ASP A 15 -0.51 16.70 -2.04
N TYR A 16 0.34 17.25 -2.90
CA TYR A 16 -0.07 18.31 -3.83
C TYR A 16 -1.17 17.81 -4.78
N HIS A 17 -0.99 16.61 -5.36
CA HIS A 17 -1.97 16.03 -6.27
C HIS A 17 -3.33 15.80 -5.61
N VAL A 18 -3.36 15.17 -4.44
CA VAL A 18 -4.61 14.94 -3.67
C VAL A 18 -5.26 16.26 -3.28
N SER A 19 -4.47 17.26 -2.88
CA SER A 19 -4.95 18.62 -2.60
C SER A 19 -5.65 19.24 -3.81
N GLN A 20 -5.07 19.16 -5.01
CA GLN A 20 -5.69 19.66 -6.23
C GLN A 20 -6.96 18.87 -6.60
N ALA A 21 -6.90 17.54 -6.53
CA ALA A 21 -8.02 16.66 -6.86
C ALA A 21 -9.24 16.90 -5.98
N ASN A 22 -9.05 17.27 -4.71
CA ASN A 22 -10.13 17.60 -3.78
C ASN A 22 -10.90 18.88 -4.17
N HIS A 23 -10.28 19.76 -4.97
CA HIS A 23 -10.88 21.02 -5.40
C HIS A 23 -11.25 21.03 -6.89
N SER A 24 -10.92 19.97 -7.64
CA SER A 24 -11.24 19.90 -9.05
C SER A 24 -12.74 19.67 -9.26
N THR A 25 -13.29 20.29 -10.31
CA THR A 25 -14.64 20.03 -10.81
C THR A 25 -14.61 19.20 -12.11
N THR A 26 -13.43 18.99 -12.69
CA THR A 26 -13.22 18.32 -13.98
C THR A 26 -13.31 16.81 -13.82
N GLU A 27 -14.12 16.14 -14.65
CA GLU A 27 -14.20 14.67 -14.67
C GLU A 27 -12.86 14.04 -15.08
N GLY A 28 -12.42 13.04 -14.31
CA GLY A 28 -11.11 12.40 -14.40
C GLY A 28 -10.04 13.02 -13.50
N GLU A 29 -10.32 14.19 -12.88
CA GLU A 29 -9.39 14.89 -12.00
C GLU A 29 -9.89 15.01 -10.56
N ARG A 30 -11.17 14.68 -10.30
CA ARG A 30 -11.75 14.81 -8.96
C ARG A 30 -11.29 13.68 -8.06
N LEU A 31 -11.20 13.96 -6.77
CA LEU A 31 -10.92 12.93 -5.76
C LEU A 31 -11.91 11.75 -5.83
N SER A 32 -13.17 12.01 -6.21
CA SER A 32 -14.22 11.00 -6.41
C SER A 32 -13.98 10.04 -7.56
N ASP A 33 -13.06 10.38 -8.47
CA ASP A 33 -12.78 9.61 -9.68
C ASP A 33 -11.66 8.58 -9.42
N TYR A 34 -10.96 8.67 -8.28
CA TYR A 34 -9.99 7.68 -7.81
C TYR A 34 -10.71 6.62 -6.98
N LEU A 35 -10.94 5.44 -7.57
CA LEU A 35 -11.70 4.39 -6.91
C LEU A 35 -10.84 3.51 -5.98
N VAL A 36 -9.56 3.31 -6.28
CA VAL A 36 -8.72 2.36 -5.55
C VAL A 36 -7.22 2.59 -5.77
N ASN A 37 -6.43 2.33 -4.73
CA ASN A 37 -4.98 2.10 -4.80
C ASN A 37 -4.70 0.65 -4.29
N LEU A 38 -3.75 -0.07 -4.88
CA LEU A 38 -3.79 -1.54 -5.05
C LEU A 38 -2.64 -2.39 -4.47
N ASN A 39 -3.00 -3.32 -3.58
CA ASN A 39 -2.34 -4.53 -3.03
C ASN A 39 -3.42 -5.61 -3.07
N TYR A 40 -3.04 -6.85 -3.39
CA TYR A 40 -3.81 -7.99 -2.91
C TYR A 40 -3.02 -9.29 -2.95
N ASP A 41 -3.47 -10.21 -2.08
CA ASP A 41 -3.04 -11.58 -1.87
C ASP A 41 -3.97 -12.58 -2.59
N MET A 42 -3.39 -13.42 -3.46
CA MET A 42 -3.70 -14.85 -3.63
C MET A 42 -3.13 -15.33 -4.97
N GLN A 43 -1.81 -15.52 -4.96
CA GLN A 43 -1.13 -16.61 -5.65
C GLN A 43 -0.34 -17.31 -4.55
N ASN A 44 -0.03 -18.61 -4.67
CA ASN A 44 0.70 -19.41 -3.68
C ASN A 44 2.16 -18.95 -3.51
N LEU A 45 2.35 -17.66 -3.24
CA LEU A 45 3.57 -16.92 -3.03
C LEU A 45 3.59 -16.54 -1.54
N PRO A 46 4.75 -16.64 -0.91
CA PRO A 46 4.92 -16.25 0.47
C PRO A 46 4.74 -14.74 0.60
N TYR A 47 3.77 -14.31 1.40
CA TYR A 47 3.55 -12.91 1.74
C TYR A 47 3.36 -12.76 3.25
N ASN A 48 3.65 -11.56 3.75
CA ASN A 48 3.34 -11.17 5.11
C ASN A 48 2.50 -9.88 5.06
N ILE A 49 1.53 -9.75 5.96
CA ILE A 49 0.75 -8.51 6.06
C ILE A 49 1.60 -7.52 6.86
N SER A 50 2.07 -6.48 6.18
CA SER A 50 2.73 -5.35 6.83
C SER A 50 1.66 -4.34 7.26
N GLU A 51 1.83 -3.73 8.44
CA GLU A 51 1.01 -2.57 8.81
C GLU A 51 1.27 -1.44 7.81
N LEU A 52 0.19 -0.82 7.32
CA LEU A 52 0.30 0.35 6.46
C LEU A 52 0.84 1.51 7.29
N GLY A 53 2.14 1.81 7.12
CA GLY A 53 2.79 2.99 7.67
C GLY A 53 2.38 4.27 6.94
N GLY A 54 2.98 5.40 7.31
CA GLY A 54 2.77 6.69 6.64
C GLY A 54 3.85 7.06 5.61
N GLY A 55 4.78 6.16 5.31
CA GLY A 55 6.02 6.47 4.60
C GLY A 55 5.99 6.24 3.10
N SER A 56 4.85 6.39 2.43
CA SER A 56 4.77 6.32 0.97
C SER A 56 3.52 7.04 0.46
N ASP A 57 3.48 7.33 -0.85
CA ASP A 57 2.46 8.19 -1.48
C ASP A 57 1.01 7.74 -1.24
N TYR A 58 0.77 6.47 -0.89
CA TYR A 58 -0.57 5.99 -0.54
C TYR A 58 -1.16 6.67 0.71
N ALA A 59 -0.31 7.24 1.59
CA ALA A 59 -0.75 7.89 2.82
C ALA A 59 -1.67 9.10 2.57
N SER A 60 -1.39 9.88 1.51
CA SER A 60 -2.22 11.02 1.10
C SER A 60 -3.62 10.55 0.68
N PHE A 61 -3.70 9.44 -0.05
CA PHE A 61 -4.97 8.85 -0.50
C PHE A 61 -5.76 8.22 0.66
N LEU A 62 -5.07 7.52 1.57
CA LEU A 62 -5.68 6.96 2.78
C LEU A 62 -6.32 8.05 3.64
N THR A 63 -5.61 9.16 3.84
CA THR A 63 -6.08 10.32 4.61
C THR A 63 -7.32 10.95 3.96
N ALA A 64 -7.43 10.86 2.62
CA ALA A 64 -8.59 11.31 1.85
C ALA A 64 -9.78 10.32 1.87
N GLY A 65 -9.67 9.17 2.54
CA GLY A 65 -10.73 8.16 2.61
C GLY A 65 -10.83 7.27 1.37
N ILE A 66 -9.79 7.25 0.53
CA ILE A 66 -9.71 6.35 -0.63
C ILE A 66 -9.20 5.00 -0.16
N VAL A 67 -9.82 3.91 -0.65
CA VAL A 67 -9.32 2.56 -0.38
C VAL A 67 -7.93 2.43 -0.99
N ILE A 68 -6.95 2.11 -0.14
CA ILE A 68 -5.56 1.91 -0.54
C ILE A 68 -5.08 0.52 -0.22
N SER A 69 -4.02 0.16 -0.92
CA SER A 69 -3.39 -1.14 -0.88
C SER A 69 -2.04 -0.96 -1.67
N GLY A 70 -0.90 -1.56 -1.28
CA GLY A 70 0.34 -1.58 -2.08
C GLY A 70 1.29 -2.74 -1.78
N LEU A 71 2.08 -3.17 -2.78
CA LEU A 71 3.07 -4.26 -2.67
C LEU A 71 4.45 -3.73 -2.24
N ASN A 72 5.17 -4.47 -1.38
CA ASN A 72 6.57 -4.17 -1.06
C ASN A 72 7.41 -5.45 -0.89
N ALA A 73 8.74 -5.31 -0.98
CA ALA A 73 9.71 -6.40 -0.80
C ALA A 73 10.39 -6.39 0.58
N GLY A 74 9.94 -5.52 1.50
CA GLY A 74 10.65 -5.15 2.73
C GLY A 74 11.76 -4.11 2.49
N VAL A 75 12.06 -3.34 3.55
CA VAL A 75 13.08 -2.27 3.55
C VAL A 75 14.10 -2.52 4.68
N SER A 76 13.99 -1.81 5.79
CA SER A 76 14.88 -1.83 6.95
C SER A 76 14.65 -2.98 7.93
N ASP A 77 13.55 -3.73 7.81
CA ASP A 77 13.27 -4.84 8.72
C ASP A 77 14.28 -5.98 8.53
N VAL A 78 14.63 -6.67 9.62
CA VAL A 78 15.56 -7.81 9.59
C VAL A 78 14.81 -9.08 9.23
N LYS A 79 15.24 -9.75 8.16
CA LYS A 79 14.70 -11.04 7.76
C LYS A 79 15.00 -12.10 8.80
N THR A 80 13.96 -12.73 9.34
CA THR A 80 14.10 -13.82 10.31
C THR A 80 14.53 -15.12 9.64
N LYS A 81 14.99 -16.08 10.46
CA LYS A 81 15.36 -17.40 9.95
C LYS A 81 14.13 -18.13 9.41
N GLU A 82 13.01 -17.98 10.09
CA GLU A 82 11.71 -18.56 9.77
C GLU A 82 11.21 -18.04 8.41
N GLU A 83 11.27 -16.72 8.19
CA GLU A 83 10.93 -16.12 6.89
C GLU A 83 11.85 -16.63 5.78
N ARG A 84 13.17 -16.69 6.02
CA ARG A 84 14.12 -17.22 5.04
C ARG A 84 13.82 -18.68 4.69
N ASP A 85 13.59 -19.54 5.68
CA ASP A 85 13.25 -20.95 5.47
C ASP A 85 11.92 -21.11 4.72
N TYR A 86 10.92 -20.28 5.03
CA TYR A 86 9.63 -20.22 4.34
C TYR A 86 9.79 -19.83 2.86
N TYR A 87 10.56 -18.78 2.57
CA TYR A 87 10.84 -18.35 1.21
C TYR A 87 11.65 -19.40 0.42
N ASP A 88 12.62 -20.08 1.06
CA ASP A 88 13.36 -21.21 0.47
C ASP A 88 12.44 -22.37 0.08
N GLN A 89 11.46 -22.69 0.94
CA GLN A 89 10.50 -23.75 0.66
C GLN A 89 9.61 -23.42 -0.54
N MET A 90 9.19 -22.16 -0.68
CA MET A 90 8.26 -21.75 -1.74
C MET A 90 8.93 -21.47 -3.08
N PHE A 91 10.11 -20.85 -3.07
CA PHE A 91 10.80 -20.45 -4.29
C PHE A 91 11.89 -21.42 -4.75
N GLY A 92 12.18 -22.44 -3.94
CA GLY A 92 13.25 -23.40 -4.14
C GLY A 92 14.46 -23.07 -3.26
N GLN A 93 15.21 -24.11 -2.90
CA GLN A 93 16.34 -23.98 -1.98
C GLN A 93 17.35 -22.93 -2.48
N GLY A 94 17.76 -22.04 -1.58
CA GLY A 94 18.69 -20.94 -1.85
C GLY A 94 18.02 -19.67 -2.40
N LYS A 95 16.69 -19.59 -2.41
CA LYS A 95 15.93 -18.41 -2.87
C LYS A 95 15.33 -17.59 -1.72
N GLY A 96 15.44 -18.05 -0.49
CA GLY A 96 14.93 -17.35 0.69
C GLY A 96 15.74 -16.12 1.12
N GLY A 97 16.95 -15.97 0.59
CA GLY A 97 17.88 -14.91 0.95
C GLY A 97 18.68 -15.24 2.21
N ILE A 98 19.15 -14.21 2.89
CA ILE A 98 20.01 -14.32 4.08
C ILE A 98 19.17 -13.91 5.30
N ALA A 99 19.19 -14.74 6.34
CA ALA A 99 18.57 -14.41 7.62
C ALA A 99 19.52 -13.55 8.48
N GLY A 100 18.96 -12.69 9.32
CA GLY A 100 19.73 -11.82 10.22
C GLY A 100 20.28 -10.55 9.56
N VAL A 101 19.91 -10.27 8.31
CA VAL A 101 20.18 -9.01 7.60
C VAL A 101 18.87 -8.33 7.22
N THR A 102 18.93 -7.03 6.92
CA THR A 102 17.76 -6.29 6.44
C THR A 102 17.29 -6.80 5.08
N TYR A 103 16.01 -6.59 4.77
CA TYR A 103 15.44 -6.96 3.47
C TYR A 103 16.15 -6.26 2.31
N ASP A 104 16.38 -4.96 2.46
CA ASP A 104 17.30 -4.19 1.62
C ASP A 104 18.43 -3.62 2.48
N HIS A 105 19.65 -4.02 2.18
CA HIS A 105 20.86 -3.59 2.89
C HIS A 105 21.47 -2.31 2.30
N CYS A 106 20.99 -1.89 1.13
CA CYS A 106 21.39 -0.66 0.46
C CYS A 106 20.30 0.43 0.54
N TYR A 107 19.24 0.22 1.33
CA TYR A 107 18.16 1.19 1.45
C TYR A 107 18.70 2.57 1.88
N HIS A 108 18.47 3.59 1.03
CA HIS A 108 19.00 4.96 1.18
C HIS A 108 20.53 5.08 1.20
N ASP A 109 21.24 4.08 0.69
CA ASP A 109 22.70 4.06 0.60
C ASP A 109 23.19 4.14 -0.85
N PHE A 110 24.47 4.48 -1.02
CA PHE A 110 25.11 4.64 -2.34
C PHE A 110 25.13 3.37 -3.20
N CYS A 111 24.93 2.20 -2.59
CA CYS A 111 24.92 0.92 -3.30
C CYS A 111 23.54 0.59 -3.90
N ASP A 112 22.50 1.39 -3.63
CA ASP A 112 21.20 1.24 -4.25
C ASP A 112 21.27 1.58 -5.74
N SER A 113 21.27 0.54 -6.56
CA SER A 113 21.50 0.61 -7.99
C SER A 113 20.83 -0.59 -8.67
N LEU A 114 20.87 -0.65 -10.00
CA LEU A 114 20.36 -1.81 -10.74
C LEU A 114 21.02 -3.13 -10.34
N ALA A 115 22.21 -3.09 -9.73
CA ALA A 115 22.89 -4.26 -9.20
C ALA A 115 22.27 -4.80 -7.89
N ASN A 116 21.51 -3.97 -7.16
CA ASN A 116 20.84 -4.33 -5.90
C ASN A 116 19.40 -4.89 -6.12
N ILE A 117 19.00 -5.13 -7.38
CA ILE A 117 17.67 -5.67 -7.69
C ILE A 117 17.69 -7.19 -7.61
N ASN A 118 16.74 -7.77 -6.86
CA ASN A 118 16.43 -9.20 -6.96
C ASN A 118 15.46 -9.46 -8.13
N PRO A 119 15.89 -10.11 -9.23
CA PRO A 119 15.05 -10.25 -10.43
C PRO A 119 13.83 -11.13 -10.21
N LEU A 120 13.92 -12.14 -9.33
CA LEU A 120 12.81 -13.01 -9.01
C LEU A 120 11.71 -12.25 -8.28
N VAL A 121 12.09 -11.47 -7.26
CA VAL A 121 11.14 -10.65 -6.49
C VAL A 121 10.51 -9.59 -7.40
N HIS A 122 11.33 -8.86 -8.16
CA HIS A 122 10.84 -7.85 -9.11
C HIS A 122 9.83 -8.41 -10.12
N TYR A 123 10.12 -9.59 -10.69
CA TYR A 123 9.21 -10.27 -11.60
C TYR A 123 7.88 -10.63 -10.92
N LYS A 124 7.93 -11.18 -9.71
CA LYS A 124 6.73 -11.58 -8.96
C LYS A 124 5.86 -10.40 -8.55
N LEU A 125 6.46 -9.30 -8.11
CA LEU A 125 5.74 -8.06 -7.79
C LEU A 125 5.08 -7.47 -9.05
N THR A 126 5.76 -7.51 -10.19
CA THR A 126 5.18 -7.06 -11.47
C THR A 126 3.99 -7.91 -11.90
N GLN A 127 4.09 -9.24 -11.77
CA GLN A 127 2.95 -10.14 -12.05
C GLN A 127 1.76 -9.85 -11.12
N ALA A 128 2.03 -9.64 -9.83
CA ALA A 128 0.99 -9.33 -8.85
C ALA A 128 0.30 -7.99 -9.18
N ALA A 129 1.07 -6.94 -9.46
CA ALA A 129 0.53 -5.63 -9.83
C ALA A 129 -0.36 -5.70 -11.09
N ALA A 130 0.10 -6.41 -12.14
CA ALA A 130 -0.67 -6.60 -13.36
C ALA A 130 -1.97 -7.36 -13.12
N TYR A 131 -1.92 -8.43 -12.33
CA TYR A 131 -3.09 -9.23 -11.99
C TYR A 131 -4.15 -8.41 -11.25
N VAL A 132 -3.76 -7.60 -10.27
CA VAL A 132 -4.72 -6.80 -9.48
C VAL A 132 -5.38 -5.73 -10.34
N LEU A 133 -4.62 -5.08 -11.23
CA LEU A 133 -5.17 -4.13 -12.20
C LEU A 133 -6.20 -4.79 -13.12
N GLU A 134 -5.90 -5.99 -13.63
CA GLU A 134 -6.86 -6.74 -14.45
C GLU A 134 -8.10 -7.14 -13.64
N TYR A 135 -7.90 -7.76 -12.47
CA TYR A 135 -8.97 -8.26 -11.62
C TYR A 135 -10.00 -7.17 -11.29
N LEU A 136 -9.53 -5.98 -10.89
CA LEU A 136 -10.40 -4.88 -10.55
C LEU A 136 -10.96 -4.16 -11.77
N GLY A 137 -10.19 -4.07 -12.86
CA GLY A 137 -10.67 -3.54 -14.13
C GLY A 137 -11.80 -4.36 -14.75
N ARG A 138 -11.99 -5.61 -14.31
CA ARG A 138 -13.07 -6.52 -14.77
C ARG A 138 -14.34 -6.46 -13.91
N HIS A 139 -14.39 -5.64 -12.86
CA HIS A 139 -15.60 -5.49 -12.06
C HIS A 139 -16.58 -4.54 -12.76
N ASP A 140 -17.81 -5.03 -13.00
CA ASP A 140 -18.88 -4.24 -13.63
C ASP A 140 -19.24 -2.98 -12.82
N ASP A 141 -19.20 -3.09 -11.49
CA ASP A 141 -19.35 -1.96 -10.57
C ASP A 141 -18.28 -1.99 -9.48
N LEU A 142 -17.09 -1.50 -9.86
CA LEU A 142 -15.94 -1.42 -8.96
C LEU A 142 -16.23 -0.57 -7.72
N ARG A 143 -17.08 0.45 -7.83
CA ARG A 143 -17.40 1.34 -6.71
C ARG A 143 -18.22 0.61 -5.65
N LEU A 144 -19.23 -0.17 -6.05
CA LEU A 144 -20.00 -0.99 -5.13
C LEU A 144 -19.15 -2.08 -4.48
N TYR A 145 -18.24 -2.68 -5.25
CA TYR A 145 -17.32 -3.70 -4.74
C TYR A 145 -16.41 -3.17 -3.63
N LEU A 146 -15.85 -1.98 -3.80
CA LEU A 146 -14.92 -1.36 -2.84
C LEU A 146 -15.64 -0.67 -1.68
N TYR A 147 -16.87 -0.22 -1.88
CA TYR A 147 -17.67 0.49 -0.88
C TYR A 147 -19.07 -0.13 -0.73
N PRO A 148 -19.18 -1.35 -0.18
CA PRO A 148 -20.46 -2.03 -0.04
C PRO A 148 -21.38 -1.25 0.93
N GLN A 149 -22.56 -0.83 0.44
CA GLN A 149 -23.47 0.05 1.18
C GLN A 149 -24.07 -0.56 2.46
N SER A 150 -24.05 -1.88 2.63
CA SER A 150 -24.76 -2.57 3.72
C SER A 150 -24.11 -2.42 5.10
N GLU A 151 -22.79 -2.24 5.18
CA GLU A 151 -22.08 -2.14 6.46
C GLU A 151 -21.91 -0.70 6.94
N ILE A 152 -21.66 0.25 6.04
CA ILE A 152 -21.46 1.66 6.40
C ILE A 152 -22.77 2.28 6.95
N GLN A 153 -23.93 2.04 6.34
CA GLN A 153 -25.20 2.55 6.86
C GLN A 153 -25.67 1.86 8.16
N GLN A 154 -25.20 0.64 8.44
CA GLN A 154 -25.47 -0.04 9.73
C GLN A 154 -24.53 0.47 10.81
N LEU A 155 -23.24 0.64 10.50
CA LEU A 155 -22.25 1.23 11.40
C LEU A 155 -22.55 2.70 11.72
N GLU A 156 -22.93 3.51 10.73
CA GLU A 156 -23.38 4.88 10.94
C GLU A 156 -24.62 4.95 11.83
N ARG A 157 -25.59 4.04 11.66
CA ARG A 157 -26.74 3.92 12.57
C ARG A 157 -26.36 3.50 13.99
N LEU A 158 -25.39 2.59 14.14
CA LEU A 158 -24.89 2.13 15.44
C LEU A 158 -24.02 3.18 16.15
N LEU A 159 -23.27 3.99 15.40
CA LEU A 159 -22.37 5.03 15.89
C LEU A 159 -23.11 6.36 16.16
N LEU A 160 -24.17 6.68 15.40
CA LEU A 160 -25.07 7.81 15.72
C LEU A 160 -25.81 7.63 17.05
N HIS A 161 -25.93 6.39 17.55
CA HIS A 161 -26.48 6.10 18.88
C HIS A 161 -25.44 6.09 20.01
N LYS A 162 -24.15 6.24 19.69
CA LYS A 162 -23.06 6.33 20.67
C LYS A 162 -22.19 7.54 20.38
N SER A 163 -22.66 8.70 20.87
CA SER A 163 -21.86 9.86 21.29
C SER A 163 -20.56 10.14 20.50
N THR A 164 -20.61 11.17 19.67
CA THR A 164 -19.51 11.84 18.94
C THR A 164 -18.14 11.76 19.62
N ARG A 165 -17.23 10.96 19.03
CA ARG A 165 -15.80 11.31 18.93
C ARG A 165 -15.43 11.31 17.45
N LYS A 166 -15.11 12.50 16.93
CA LYS A 166 -14.52 12.63 15.59
C LYS A 166 -13.11 12.03 15.66
N TYR A 167 -12.87 11.00 14.86
CA TYR A 167 -11.52 10.47 14.65
C TYR A 167 -10.66 11.59 14.04
N ASN A 168 -9.53 11.89 14.69
CA ASN A 168 -8.57 12.90 14.24
C ASN A 168 -7.20 12.23 14.13
N ALA A 169 -6.81 11.90 12.90
CA ALA A 169 -5.58 11.21 12.57
C ALA A 169 -4.32 11.93 13.07
N GLN A 170 -4.31 13.28 13.08
CA GLN A 170 -3.17 14.06 13.60
C GLN A 170 -2.97 13.92 15.10
N THR A 171 -4.01 13.63 15.89
CA THR A 171 -3.90 13.56 17.36
C THR A 171 -3.68 12.16 17.92
N GLU A 172 -3.94 11.11 17.13
CA GLU A 172 -3.76 9.72 17.60
C GLU A 172 -2.42 9.11 17.16
N PHE A 173 -1.84 9.57 16.04
CA PHE A 173 -0.53 9.09 15.58
C PHE A 173 0.65 9.61 16.42
N TYR A 174 0.52 10.80 17.04
CA TYR A 174 1.58 11.44 17.84
C TYR A 174 1.49 11.20 19.35
N LYS A 175 0.61 10.31 19.83
CA LYS A 175 0.52 9.93 21.25
C LYS A 175 1.26 8.64 21.55
N LYS A 176 2.58 8.66 21.36
CA LYS A 176 3.51 7.78 22.09
C LYS A 176 4.74 8.60 22.49
N ASN A 177 4.65 9.20 23.68
CA ASN A 177 5.78 9.38 24.60
C ASN A 177 5.47 8.53 25.83
#